data_AF-A0A2D7AMH3-F1
#
_entry.id   AF-A0A2D7AMH3-F1
#
_cell.length_a   1.000
_cell.length_b   1.000
_cell.length_c   1.000
_cell.angle_alpha   90.00
_cell.angle_beta   90.00
_cell.angle_gamma   90.00
#
_symmetry.space_group_name_H-M   'P 1'
#
loop_
_entity.id
_entity.type
_entity.pdbx_description
1 polymer ?
#
loop_
_entity_poly.entity_id
_entity_poly.type
_entity_poly.pdbx_seq_one_letter_code
_entity_poly.pdbx_strand_id
1 'polypeptide(L)'
;MNICKTKIEMKNIFIQLYSIIVFTFLFSINSNAMIFECENGFTYKIENYKNQLFIYYKELNKDWKAIVNSNISENKYELILPNSQYLGCANKNLAICNYNTLITYKPSTGEANVREVIRNDCYIGTMGCNKYEKGLELNLRRCNVINNISTSN
;
A
#
# COMPACT_ATOMS: atom_id res chain seq x y z
N MET A 1 -61.81 5.10 26.75
CA MET A 1 -61.04 5.94 25.80
C MET A 1 -59.55 5.83 26.11
N ASN A 2 -58.89 4.70 25.81
CA ASN A 2 -57.45 4.51 26.15
C ASN A 2 -56.68 3.57 25.19
N ILE A 3 -57.30 3.08 24.11
CA ILE A 3 -56.69 2.07 23.22
C ILE A 3 -55.88 2.71 22.07
N CYS A 4 -56.11 3.99 21.75
CA CYS A 4 -55.38 4.68 20.66
C CYS A 4 -53.99 5.21 21.07
N LYS A 5 -53.73 5.46 22.36
CA LYS A 5 -52.48 6.09 22.81
C LYS A 5 -51.28 5.13 22.77
N THR A 6 -51.49 3.88 23.19
CA THR A 6 -50.47 2.82 23.24
C THR A 6 -50.00 2.35 21.86
N LYS A 7 -50.86 2.42 20.83
CA LYS A 7 -50.51 1.98 19.46
C LYS A 7 -49.58 2.97 18.74
N ILE A 8 -49.65 4.26 19.10
CA ILE A 8 -48.81 5.33 18.52
C ILE A 8 -47.42 5.31 19.17
N GLU A 9 -47.34 5.12 20.49
CA GLU A 9 -46.07 5.06 21.22
C GLU A 9 -45.20 3.86 20.81
N MET A 10 -45.80 2.67 20.62
CA MET A 10 -45.05 1.51 20.13
C MET A 10 -44.47 1.75 18.72
N LYS A 11 -45.20 2.42 17.82
CA LYS A 11 -44.72 2.70 16.45
C LYS A 11 -43.49 3.60 16.44
N ASN A 12 -43.45 4.62 17.31
CA ASN A 12 -42.32 5.53 17.43
C ASN A 12 -41.07 4.86 18.01
N ILE A 13 -41.25 3.94 18.98
CA ILE A 13 -40.15 3.15 19.55
C ILE A 13 -39.54 2.22 18.50
N PHE A 14 -40.34 1.55 17.68
CA PHE A 14 -39.84 0.69 16.59
C PHE A 14 -39.08 1.47 15.50
N ILE A 15 -39.53 2.69 15.16
CA ILE A 15 -38.86 3.56 14.18
C ILE A 15 -37.53 4.11 14.74
N GLN A 16 -37.48 4.47 16.03
CA GLN A 16 -36.24 4.87 16.71
C GLN A 16 -35.23 3.72 16.79
N LEU A 17 -35.67 2.50 17.12
CA LEU A 17 -34.81 1.31 17.14
C LEU A 17 -34.23 0.97 15.77
N TYR A 18 -35.03 1.06 14.70
CA TYR A 18 -34.55 0.85 13.33
C TYR A 18 -33.50 1.90 12.92
N SER A 19 -33.69 3.16 13.33
CA SER A 19 -32.76 4.25 13.02
C SER A 19 -31.40 4.04 13.70
N ILE A 20 -31.38 3.51 14.93
CA ILE A 20 -30.14 3.22 15.67
C ILE A 20 -29.40 2.03 15.06
N ILE A 21 -30.11 0.97 14.64
CA ILE A 21 -29.51 -0.22 14.01
C ILE A 21 -28.93 0.11 12.62
N VAL A 22 -29.59 0.95 11.84
CA VAL A 22 -29.05 1.41 10.55
C VAL A 22 -27.82 2.32 10.75
N PHE A 23 -27.80 3.13 11.82
CA PHE A 23 -26.63 3.94 12.16
C PHE A 23 -25.43 3.07 12.57
N THR A 24 -25.61 2.05 13.41
CA THR A 24 -24.47 1.21 13.84
C THR A 24 -23.86 0.37 12.71
N PHE A 25 -24.65 -0.02 11.70
CA PHE A 25 -24.14 -0.70 10.51
C PHE A 25 -23.30 0.19 9.57
N LEU A 26 -23.50 1.52 9.59
CA LEU A 26 -22.75 2.44 8.74
C LEU A 26 -21.40 2.88 9.34
N PHE A 27 -21.21 2.76 10.66
CA PHE A 27 -20.04 3.30 11.37
C PHE A 27 -18.88 2.31 11.58
N SER A 28 -18.94 1.09 11.04
CA SER A 28 -17.93 0.04 11.33
C SER A 28 -17.00 -0.28 10.17
N ILE A 29 -16.66 0.69 9.32
CA ILE A 29 -15.77 0.50 8.17
C ILE A 29 -14.36 0.94 8.55
N ASN A 30 -13.67 0.14 9.36
CA ASN A 30 -12.26 0.36 9.68
C ASN A 30 -11.40 -0.01 8.46
N SER A 31 -10.91 0.99 7.71
CA SER A 31 -9.82 0.79 6.76
C SER A 31 -8.49 0.95 7.49
N ASN A 32 -7.76 -0.14 7.67
CA ASN A 32 -6.38 -0.05 8.16
C ASN A 32 -5.48 0.26 6.97
N ALA A 33 -4.89 1.46 6.98
CA ALA A 33 -3.93 1.90 5.99
C ALA A 33 -2.53 1.97 6.62
N MET A 34 -1.56 1.36 5.94
CA MET A 34 -0.14 1.47 6.29
C MET A 34 0.56 2.31 5.24
N ILE A 35 1.21 3.40 5.67
CA ILE A 35 1.94 4.29 4.78
C ILE A 35 3.43 4.15 5.07
N PHE A 36 4.23 4.01 4.01
CA PHE A 36 5.68 3.93 4.05
C PHE A 36 6.26 5.12 3.31
N GLU A 37 6.91 6.03 4.02
CA GLU A 37 7.68 7.13 3.43
C GLU A 37 9.14 6.73 3.35
N CYS A 38 9.67 6.57 2.14
CA CYS A 38 10.98 5.95 1.92
C CYS A 38 12.01 6.95 1.38
N GLU A 39 13.29 6.74 1.71
CA GLU A 39 14.40 7.61 1.27
C GLU A 39 14.66 7.52 -0.24
N ASN A 40 14.01 6.62 -0.97
CA ASN A 40 14.09 6.54 -2.43
C ASN A 40 13.23 7.60 -3.15
N GLY A 41 12.60 8.51 -2.41
CA GLY A 41 11.81 9.62 -2.96
C GLY A 41 10.34 9.29 -3.23
N PHE A 42 9.89 8.10 -2.81
CA PHE A 42 8.51 7.65 -2.97
C PHE A 42 7.84 7.42 -1.60
N THR A 43 6.52 7.61 -1.61
CA THR A 43 5.64 7.14 -0.55
C THR A 43 4.78 6.01 -1.07
N TYR A 44 4.64 4.95 -0.29
CA TYR A 44 3.81 3.80 -0.61
C TYR A 44 2.69 3.70 0.41
N LYS A 45 1.51 3.29 -0.04
CA LYS A 45 0.34 3.11 0.82
C LYS A 45 -0.29 1.76 0.54
N ILE A 46 -0.53 1.00 1.60
CA ILE A 46 -1.14 -0.31 1.57
C ILE A 46 -2.42 -0.22 2.38
N GLU A 47 -3.56 -0.38 1.71
CA GLU A 47 -4.88 -0.34 2.32
C GLU A 47 -5.49 -1.73 2.28
N ASN A 48 -6.02 -2.18 3.42
CA ASN A 48 -6.86 -3.36 3.47
C ASN A 48 -8.31 -2.94 3.61
N TYR A 49 -9.12 -3.25 2.59
CA TYR A 49 -10.54 -2.98 2.57
C TYR A 49 -11.30 -4.25 2.22
N LYS A 50 -12.16 -4.72 3.13
CA LYS A 50 -12.97 -5.94 2.96
C LYS A 50 -12.16 -7.16 2.51
N ASN A 51 -10.99 -7.38 3.13
CA ASN A 51 -10.04 -8.45 2.80
C ASN A 51 -9.42 -8.36 1.39
N GLN A 52 -9.55 -7.21 0.73
CA GLN A 52 -8.86 -6.89 -0.52
C GLN A 52 -7.78 -5.86 -0.24
N LEU A 53 -6.63 -6.08 -0.85
CA LEU A 53 -5.45 -5.28 -0.63
C LEU A 53 -5.25 -4.34 -1.82
N PHE A 54 -5.27 -3.04 -1.52
CA PHE A 54 -5.06 -1.98 -2.50
C PHE A 54 -3.72 -1.32 -2.23
N ILE A 55 -2.88 -1.25 -3.25
CA ILE A 55 -1.54 -0.65 -3.13
C ILE A 55 -1.47 0.59 -4.01
N TYR A 56 -0.91 1.63 -3.43
CA TYR A 56 -0.68 2.91 -4.09
C TYR A 56 0.75 3.35 -3.88
N TYR A 57 1.25 4.16 -4.80
CA TYR A 57 2.48 4.91 -4.63
C TYR A 57 2.29 6.34 -5.09
N LYS A 58 3.12 7.24 -4.57
CA LYS A 58 3.30 8.59 -5.10
C LYS A 58 4.76 8.97 -5.03
N GLU A 59 5.17 9.81 -5.96
CA GLU A 59 6.40 10.59 -5.81
C GLU A 59 6.12 11.76 -4.87
N LEU A 60 7.18 12.33 -4.30
CA LEU A 60 7.06 13.54 -3.48
C LEU A 60 6.27 14.62 -4.23
N ASN A 61 5.25 15.20 -3.58
CA ASN A 61 4.37 16.25 -4.11
C ASN A 61 3.55 15.88 -5.36
N LYS A 62 3.40 14.58 -5.69
CA LYS A 62 2.51 14.11 -6.76
C LYS A 62 1.29 13.39 -6.21
N ASP A 63 0.30 13.20 -7.08
CA ASP A 63 -0.90 12.43 -6.79
C ASP A 63 -0.60 10.93 -6.63
N TRP A 64 -1.47 10.27 -5.86
CA TRP A 64 -1.44 8.82 -5.68
C TRP A 64 -1.77 8.09 -6.98
N LYS A 65 -1.00 7.04 -7.26
CA LYS A 65 -1.19 6.12 -8.38
C LYS A 65 -1.40 4.71 -7.85
N ALA A 66 -2.37 3.99 -8.40
CA ALA A 66 -2.61 2.60 -8.05
C ALA A 66 -1.52 1.69 -8.67
N ILE A 67 -1.12 0.66 -7.91
CA ILE A 67 -0.23 -0.40 -8.39
C ILE A 67 -1.10 -1.61 -8.69
N VAL A 68 -1.13 -2.00 -9.97
CA VAL A 68 -1.98 -3.09 -10.44
C VAL A 68 -1.31 -4.46 -10.25
N ASN A 69 0.01 -4.51 -10.39
CA ASN A 69 0.76 -5.76 -10.32
C ASN A 69 1.67 -5.75 -9.09
N SER A 70 1.41 -6.67 -8.17
CA SER A 70 2.21 -6.87 -6.97
C SER A 70 2.26 -8.35 -6.59
N ASN A 71 3.31 -8.73 -5.90
CA ASN A 71 3.41 -10.02 -5.23
C ASN A 71 3.63 -9.75 -3.74
N ILE A 72 2.75 -10.31 -2.91
CA ILE A 72 2.71 -10.02 -1.48
C ILE A 72 2.87 -11.33 -0.74
N SER A 73 3.84 -11.37 0.17
CA SER A 73 4.05 -12.49 1.06
C SER A 73 4.39 -11.96 2.44
N GLU A 74 3.53 -12.26 3.41
CA GLU A 74 3.66 -11.83 4.81
C GLU A 74 3.82 -10.30 4.92
N ASN A 75 5.05 -9.83 5.20
CA ASN A 75 5.40 -8.42 5.35
C ASN A 75 6.39 -7.96 4.25
N LYS A 76 6.40 -8.67 3.12
CA LYS A 76 7.15 -8.33 1.91
C LYS A 76 6.17 -7.97 0.80
N TYR A 77 6.32 -6.78 0.26
CA TYR A 77 5.48 -6.26 -0.81
C TYR A 77 6.37 -5.96 -2.01
N GLU A 78 6.35 -6.85 -2.99
CA GLU A 78 7.05 -6.68 -4.24
C GLU A 78 6.12 -5.99 -5.24
N LEU A 79 6.51 -4.78 -5.64
CA LEU A 79 5.70 -3.84 -6.40
C LEU A 79 6.32 -3.64 -7.78
N ILE A 80 5.49 -3.71 -8.82
CA ILE A 80 5.92 -3.42 -10.19
C ILE A 80 5.47 -2.00 -10.54
N LEU A 81 6.37 -1.03 -10.38
CA LEU A 81 6.12 0.35 -10.76
C LEU A 81 6.34 0.55 -12.27
N PRO A 82 5.65 1.52 -12.90
CA PRO A 82 5.93 1.87 -14.29
C PRO A 82 7.33 2.50 -14.40
N ASN A 83 8.02 2.20 -15.51
CA ASN A 83 9.35 2.73 -15.83
C ASN A 83 10.45 2.37 -14.81
N SER A 84 10.33 1.24 -14.09
CA SER A 84 11.38 0.69 -13.22
C SER A 84 12.52 0.07 -14.02
N GLN A 85 13.31 0.94 -14.66
CA GLN A 85 14.46 0.59 -15.48
C GLN A 85 15.64 1.48 -15.11
N TYR A 86 16.84 0.90 -15.00
CA TYR A 86 18.06 1.68 -14.83
C TYR A 86 18.52 2.31 -16.15
N LEU A 87 19.40 3.30 -16.06
CA LEU A 87 20.09 3.81 -17.23
C LEU A 87 20.99 2.73 -17.84
N GLY A 88 20.85 2.54 -19.16
CA GLY A 88 21.64 1.58 -19.92
C GLY A 88 23.09 2.02 -20.11
N CYS A 89 23.93 1.07 -20.52
CA CYS A 89 25.32 1.31 -20.90
C CYS A 89 25.44 2.01 -22.26
N ALA A 90 26.59 2.67 -22.49
CA ALA A 90 26.90 3.24 -23.80
C ALA A 90 26.91 2.18 -24.90
N ASN A 91 27.35 0.95 -24.58
CA ASN A 91 27.21 -0.20 -25.45
C ASN A 91 25.74 -0.67 -25.47
N LYS A 92 25.05 -0.38 -26.57
CA LYS A 92 23.63 -0.69 -26.79
C LYS A 92 23.32 -2.19 -26.94
N ASN A 93 24.33 -3.04 -27.08
CA ASN A 93 24.15 -4.49 -27.15
C ASN A 93 23.98 -5.14 -25.77
N LEU A 94 24.24 -4.40 -24.69
CA LEU A 94 24.09 -4.91 -23.32
C LEU A 94 22.63 -4.73 -22.85
N ALA A 95 22.07 -5.81 -22.30
CA ALA A 95 20.71 -5.79 -21.76
C ALA A 95 20.60 -4.82 -20.57
N ILE A 96 19.56 -3.98 -20.57
CA ILE A 96 19.32 -2.99 -19.52
C ILE A 96 18.59 -3.64 -18.35
N CYS A 97 18.93 -3.25 -17.13
CA CYS A 97 18.30 -3.77 -15.92
C CYS A 97 16.90 -3.19 -15.71
N ASN A 98 15.90 -4.07 -15.64
CA ASN A 98 14.61 -3.75 -15.07
C ASN A 98 14.55 -4.24 -13.63
N TYR A 99 13.79 -3.55 -12.78
CA TYR A 99 13.68 -3.91 -11.37
C TYR A 99 12.24 -3.83 -10.85
N ASN A 100 11.98 -4.54 -9.76
CA ASN A 100 10.80 -4.36 -8.92
C ASN A 100 11.18 -3.59 -7.66
N THR A 101 10.23 -2.88 -7.06
CA THR A 101 10.39 -2.26 -5.75
C THR A 101 9.96 -3.25 -4.68
N LEU A 102 10.84 -3.63 -3.77
CA LEU A 102 10.54 -4.51 -2.65
C LEU A 102 10.48 -3.72 -1.35
N ILE A 103 9.30 -3.62 -0.76
CA ILE A 103 9.11 -3.10 0.59
C ILE A 103 9.14 -4.26 1.56
N THR A 104 9.92 -4.14 2.63
CA THR A 104 9.96 -5.09 3.73
C THR A 104 9.59 -4.36 5.01
N TYR A 105 8.70 -4.97 5.80
CA TYR A 105 8.26 -4.43 7.09
C TYR A 105 8.42 -5.49 8.17
N LYS A 106 8.86 -5.08 9.36
CA LYS A 106 8.93 -5.93 10.55
C LYS A 106 8.01 -5.35 11.62
N PRO A 107 6.76 -5.84 11.75
CA PRO A 107 5.82 -5.31 12.72
C PRO A 107 6.33 -5.31 14.17
N SER A 108 7.16 -6.29 14.54
CA SER A 108 7.71 -6.42 15.89
C SER A 108 8.67 -5.30 16.28
N THR A 109 9.39 -4.72 15.31
CA THR A 109 10.36 -3.63 15.54
C THR A 109 9.92 -2.30 14.96
N GLY A 110 8.87 -2.30 14.12
CA GLY A 110 8.46 -1.14 13.34
C GLY A 110 9.41 -0.80 12.19
N GLU A 111 10.46 -1.59 11.96
CA GLU A 111 11.44 -1.33 10.92
C GLU A 111 10.84 -1.60 9.53
N ALA A 112 10.94 -0.61 8.65
CA ALA A 112 10.61 -0.76 7.24
C ALA A 112 11.77 -0.32 6.35
N ASN A 113 11.96 -1.03 5.24
CA ASN A 113 12.96 -0.70 4.23
C ASN A 113 12.42 -0.96 2.84
N VAL A 114 12.98 -0.26 1.86
CA VAL A 114 12.74 -0.48 0.44
C VAL A 114 14.03 -0.87 -0.28
N ARG A 115 13.92 -1.76 -1.25
CA ARG A 115 15.00 -2.26 -2.10
C ARG A 115 14.55 -2.35 -3.55
N GLU A 116 15.51 -2.48 -4.45
CA GLU A 116 15.27 -2.72 -5.87
C GLU A 116 15.70 -4.15 -6.21
N VAL A 117 14.82 -4.96 -6.79
CA VAL A 117 15.09 -6.37 -7.12
C VAL A 117 15.21 -6.52 -8.63
N ILE A 118 16.36 -6.95 -9.11
CA ILE A 118 16.63 -7.10 -10.55
C ILE A 118 15.75 -8.21 -11.16
N ARG A 119 15.11 -7.94 -12.30
CA ARG A 119 14.17 -8.87 -12.96
C ARG A 119 14.77 -9.72 -14.08
N ASN A 120 15.93 -9.34 -14.58
CA ASN A 120 16.61 -10.01 -15.69
C ASN A 120 18.12 -9.84 -15.54
N ASP A 121 18.90 -10.80 -16.02
CA ASP A 121 20.35 -10.63 -16.13
C ASP A 121 20.65 -9.44 -17.06
N CYS A 122 21.50 -8.53 -16.61
CA CYS A 122 21.58 -7.19 -17.19
C CYS A 122 22.83 -6.43 -16.78
N TYR A 123 22.92 -5.18 -17.25
CA TYR A 123 24.01 -4.24 -16.96
C TYR A 123 23.45 -2.86 -16.59
N ILE A 124 24.10 -2.19 -15.63
CA ILE A 124 23.69 -0.86 -15.13
C ILE A 124 24.74 0.18 -15.53
N GLY A 125 24.34 1.17 -16.35
CA GLY A 125 25.23 2.21 -16.86
C GLY A 125 25.79 3.12 -15.76
N THR A 126 24.96 3.52 -14.82
CA THR A 126 25.36 4.39 -13.69
C THR A 126 26.24 3.70 -12.65
N MET A 127 26.42 2.38 -12.75
CA MET A 127 27.22 1.57 -11.83
C MET A 127 28.41 0.90 -12.53
N GLY A 128 28.95 1.56 -13.55
CA GLY A 128 30.16 1.12 -14.24
C GLY A 128 29.96 -0.01 -15.25
N CYS A 129 28.72 -0.29 -15.68
CA CYS A 129 28.41 -1.34 -16.65
C CYS A 129 28.84 -2.75 -16.23
N ASN A 130 28.76 -3.04 -14.94
CA ASN A 130 28.93 -4.40 -14.42
C ASN A 130 27.72 -5.28 -14.74
N LYS A 131 27.93 -6.60 -14.79
CA LYS A 131 26.85 -7.59 -14.94
C LYS A 131 26.13 -7.77 -13.59
N TYR A 132 24.81 -7.75 -13.62
CA TYR A 132 23.93 -8.03 -12.49
C TYR A 132 23.02 -9.20 -12.83
N GLU A 133 22.79 -10.08 -11.85
CA GLU A 133 21.98 -11.28 -12.02
C GLU A 133 20.54 -11.02 -11.58
N LYS A 134 19.59 -11.72 -12.21
CA LYS A 134 18.18 -11.71 -11.79
C LYS A 134 18.04 -12.12 -10.32
N GLY A 135 17.20 -11.38 -9.59
CA GLY A 135 16.92 -11.60 -8.17
C GLY A 135 17.87 -10.85 -7.23
N LEU A 136 18.94 -10.25 -7.75
CA LEU A 136 19.84 -9.44 -6.94
C LEU A 136 19.12 -8.22 -6.36
N GLU A 137 19.26 -8.02 -5.05
CA GLU A 137 18.70 -6.88 -4.33
C GLU A 137 19.73 -5.75 -4.24
N LEU A 138 19.33 -4.54 -4.65
CA LEU A 138 20.16 -3.35 -4.68
C LEU A 138 19.50 -2.19 -3.91
N ASN A 139 20.30 -1.16 -3.63
CA ASN A 139 19.85 0.14 -3.14
C ASN A 139 18.92 0.08 -1.92
N LEU A 140 19.37 -0.59 -0.86
CA LEU A 140 18.68 -0.60 0.44
C LEU A 140 18.50 0.83 0.95
N ARG A 141 17.26 1.22 1.20
CA ARG A 141 16.85 2.51 1.77
C ARG A 141 15.89 2.30 2.93
N ARG A 142 15.92 3.19 3.91
CA ARG A 142 14.98 3.14 5.04
C ARG A 142 13.62 3.70 4.65
N CYS A 143 12.59 3.25 5.36
CA CYS A 143 11.26 3.81 5.30
C CYS A 143 10.74 4.11 6.70
N ASN A 144 10.08 5.25 6.85
CA ASN A 144 9.30 5.60 8.02
C ASN A 144 7.88 5.07 7.84
N VAL A 145 7.36 4.40 8.87
CA VAL A 145 5.99 3.86 8.86
C VAL A 145 5.05 4.85 9.54
N ILE A 146 4.03 5.30 8.82
CA ILE A 146 2.98 6.16 9.32
C ILE A 146 1.71 5.32 9.37
N ASN A 147 1.30 4.96 10.59
CA ASN A 147 0.04 4.28 10.82
C ASN A 147 -1.05 5.34 10.99
N ASN A 148 -1.86 5.55 9.95
CA ASN A 148 -3.13 6.25 10.13
C ASN A 148 -4.11 5.27 10.76
N ILE A 149 -4.06 5.15 12.09
CA ILE A 149 -5.17 4.58 12.83
C ILE A 149 -6.26 5.66 12.78
N SER A 150 -7.22 5.52 11.89
CA SER A 150 -8.46 6.28 11.98
C SER A 150 -9.23 5.77 13.20
N THR A 151 -8.89 6.24 14.40
CA THR A 151 -9.79 6.16 15.55
C THR A 151 -10.92 7.14 15.28
N SER A 152 -12.04 6.62 14.78
CA SER A 152 -13.33 7.28 14.90
C SER A 152 -13.74 7.23 16.37
N ASN A 153 -13.59 8.36 17.07
CA ASN A 153 -14.35 8.64 18.29
C ASN A 153 -15.80 8.96 17.94
#